data_AF-A0A1H7CGT5-F1
#
_entry.id   AF-A0A1H7CGT5-F1
#
_cell.length_a   1.000
_cell.length_b   1.000
_cell.length_c   1.000
_cell.angle_alpha   90.00
_cell.angle_beta   90.00
_cell.angle_gamma   90.00
#
_symmetry.space_group_name_H-M   'P 1'
#
loop_
_entity.id
_entity.type
_entity.pdbx_description
1 polymer ?
#
loop_
_entity_poly.entity_id
_entity_poly.type
_entity_poly.pdbx_seq_one_letter_code
_entity_poly.pdbx_strand_id
1 'polypeptide(L)'
;MFIWLVKASVRLAIGVIMAGAPASLVSAQLERITPHWTSSTVFFESANACMWAGIAPHICQAAHRSAFRQHLRAAPVYRELADCEADFFPGECFAVEATRLWSPWLSGFALITRAQLILAVDDTSPGARPQPAGSRDDGSDSKAQVRYFSEPLYWESDHQGGSQLTSLREKLRDGEHFDKAFTRHALLQAGSPASDRRLARMFEPQRLFHVAAP
;
A
#
# COMPACT_ATOMS: atom_id res chain seq x y z
N MET A 1 39.16 37.39 15.90
CA MET A 1 38.36 38.63 16.01
C MET A 1 38.14 39.20 14.62
N PHE A 2 37.07 38.76 13.94
CA PHE A 2 36.67 39.16 12.58
C PHE A 2 35.34 39.92 12.63
N ILE A 3 35.36 41.07 13.29
CA ILE A 3 34.21 41.95 13.40
C ILE A 3 34.70 43.27 12.85
N TRP A 4 34.25 43.68 11.64
CA TRP A 4 34.02 45.07 11.24
C TRP A 4 33.75 45.31 9.73
N LEU A 5 33.85 44.30 8.86
CA LEU A 5 33.80 44.53 7.40
C LEU A 5 32.44 44.36 6.70
N VAL A 6 31.35 44.07 7.43
CA VAL A 6 30.05 43.72 6.78
C VAL A 6 29.05 44.88 6.73
N LYS A 7 29.39 46.07 7.26
CA LYS A 7 28.40 47.12 7.56
C LYS A 7 28.33 48.29 6.58
N ALA A 8 28.97 48.20 5.41
CA ALA A 8 29.11 49.33 4.47
C ALA A 8 28.43 49.18 3.10
N SER A 9 27.79 48.05 2.78
CA SER A 9 27.28 47.81 1.42
C SER A 9 25.76 47.96 1.24
N VAL A 10 25.01 48.32 2.30
CA VAL A 10 23.53 48.26 2.30
C VAL A 10 22.86 49.61 1.93
N ARG A 11 23.61 50.65 1.58
CA ARG A 11 23.04 52.01 1.44
C ARG A 11 23.08 52.64 0.05
N LEU A 12 23.17 51.88 -1.04
CA LEU A 12 23.15 52.49 -2.36
C LEU A 12 22.55 51.60 -3.47
N ALA A 13 21.22 51.43 -3.44
CA ALA A 13 20.43 51.09 -4.63
C ALA A 13 18.92 51.32 -4.36
N ILE A 14 18.57 52.48 -3.81
CA ILE A 14 17.19 53.00 -3.92
C ILE A 14 17.19 53.83 -5.21
N GLY A 15 16.72 53.22 -6.29
CA GLY A 15 16.71 53.81 -7.62
C GLY A 15 15.55 53.25 -8.44
N VAL A 16 14.37 53.84 -8.21
CA VAL A 16 13.29 54.09 -9.18
C VAL A 16 13.25 53.18 -10.42
N ILE A 17 12.33 52.21 -10.42
CA ILE A 17 11.68 51.72 -11.64
C ILE A 17 10.18 51.74 -11.37
N MET A 18 9.52 52.79 -11.85
CA MET A 18 8.07 52.91 -11.91
C MET A 18 7.72 53.09 -13.39
N ALA A 19 7.46 51.99 -14.08
CA ALA A 19 6.81 51.96 -15.40
C ALA A 19 6.45 50.51 -15.76
N GLY A 20 5.15 50.26 -15.93
CA GLY A 20 4.63 49.06 -16.59
C GLY A 20 4.32 47.91 -15.64
N ALA A 21 3.15 47.92 -15.01
CA ALA A 21 2.53 46.69 -14.56
C ALA A 21 2.10 45.91 -15.81
N PRO A 22 2.69 44.74 -16.14
CA PRO A 22 1.89 43.76 -16.83
C PRO A 22 0.79 43.40 -15.84
N ALA A 23 -0.46 43.53 -16.26
CA ALA A 23 -1.54 42.75 -15.68
C ALA A 23 -1.24 41.28 -15.99
N SER A 24 -0.24 40.70 -15.33
CA SER A 24 -0.23 39.27 -15.09
C SER A 24 -1.43 39.04 -14.20
N LEU A 25 -2.54 38.66 -14.84
CA LEU A 25 -3.59 37.92 -14.19
C LEU A 25 -2.87 36.84 -13.38
N VAL A 26 -2.80 37.05 -12.07
CA VAL A 26 -2.62 35.95 -11.13
C VAL A 26 -3.87 35.12 -11.39
N SER A 27 -3.75 34.16 -12.31
CA SER A 27 -4.62 33.00 -12.26
C SER A 27 -4.42 32.49 -10.85
N ALA A 28 -5.42 32.72 -9.99
CA ALA A 28 -5.57 31.93 -8.79
C ALA A 28 -5.46 30.51 -9.31
N GLN A 29 -4.30 29.91 -9.11
CA GLN A 29 -4.05 28.54 -9.45
C GLN A 29 -4.97 27.85 -8.46
N LEU A 30 -6.18 27.54 -8.94
CA LEU A 30 -7.15 26.76 -8.20
C LEU A 30 -6.45 25.42 -8.10
N GLU A 31 -5.61 25.28 -7.07
CA GLU A 31 -4.82 24.10 -6.78
C GLU A 31 -5.87 23.01 -6.67
N ARG A 32 -6.01 22.22 -7.73
CA ARG A 32 -6.99 21.15 -7.76
C ARG A 32 -6.70 20.31 -6.54
N ILE A 33 -7.62 20.32 -5.59
CA ILE A 33 -7.60 19.44 -4.42
C ILE A 33 -7.70 18.02 -5.00
N THR A 34 -6.55 17.46 -5.33
CA THR A 34 -6.47 16.10 -5.85
C THR A 34 -6.50 15.19 -4.64
N PRO A 35 -7.45 14.25 -4.57
CA PRO A 35 -7.48 13.31 -3.47
C PRO A 35 -6.16 12.52 -3.46
N HIS A 36 -5.40 12.63 -2.38
CA HIS A 36 -4.18 11.88 -2.19
C HIS A 36 -4.50 10.60 -1.41
N TRP A 37 -4.19 9.44 -2.01
CA TRP A 37 -4.27 8.16 -1.32
C TRP A 37 -2.95 7.87 -0.63
N THR A 38 -2.98 7.75 0.69
CA THR A 38 -1.87 7.19 1.46
C THR A 38 -2.15 5.73 1.78
N SER A 39 -1.10 4.89 1.77
CA SER A 39 -1.19 3.48 2.14
C SER A 39 -0.20 3.12 3.23
N SER A 40 -0.66 2.43 4.26
CA SER A 40 0.18 1.80 5.28
C SER A 40 0.00 0.29 5.25
N THR A 41 1.06 -0.46 5.51
CA THR A 41 1.03 -1.93 5.57
C THR A 41 1.63 -2.38 6.88
N VAL A 42 0.94 -3.26 7.59
CA VAL A 42 1.41 -3.86 8.85
C VAL A 42 1.24 -5.37 8.78
N PHE A 43 2.20 -6.13 9.31
CA PHE A 43 2.21 -7.59 9.26
C PHE A 43 1.77 -8.18 10.61
N PHE A 44 0.95 -9.22 10.55
CA PHE A 44 0.46 -9.93 11.73
C PHE A 44 0.51 -11.45 11.50
N GLU A 45 1.05 -12.18 12.47
CA GLU A 45 1.06 -13.65 12.45
C GLU A 45 -0.35 -14.24 12.60
N SER A 46 -1.23 -13.56 13.32
CA SER A 46 -2.60 -14.03 13.58
C SER A 46 -3.58 -12.89 13.79
N ALA A 47 -4.89 -13.20 13.69
CA ALA A 47 -5.94 -12.23 13.98
C ALA A 47 -5.85 -11.73 15.44
N ASN A 48 -5.38 -12.57 16.38
CA ASN A 48 -5.18 -12.18 17.77
C ASN A 48 -4.04 -11.17 17.93
N ALA A 49 -2.91 -11.37 17.25
CA ALA A 49 -1.81 -10.40 17.24
C ALA A 49 -2.27 -9.03 16.70
N CYS A 50 -3.08 -9.03 15.65
CA CYS A 50 -3.72 -7.82 15.12
C CYS A 50 -4.64 -7.13 16.16
N MET A 51 -5.43 -7.89 16.91
CA MET A 51 -6.28 -7.34 17.97
C MET A 51 -5.47 -6.80 19.16
N TRP A 52 -4.39 -7.48 19.55
CA TRP A 52 -3.47 -7.01 20.59
C TRP A 52 -2.74 -5.73 20.20
N ALA A 53 -2.55 -5.49 18.90
CA ALA A 53 -2.07 -4.21 18.36
C ALA A 53 -3.11 -3.09 18.38
N GLY A 54 -4.31 -3.32 18.92
CA GLY A 54 -5.37 -2.31 19.09
C GLY A 54 -6.29 -2.13 17.88
N ILE A 55 -6.17 -2.97 16.85
CA ILE A 55 -7.02 -2.91 15.66
C ILE A 55 -8.38 -3.57 15.96
N ALA A 56 -9.46 -2.99 15.43
CA ALA A 56 -10.82 -3.46 15.70
C ALA A 56 -10.99 -4.95 15.32
N PRO A 57 -11.61 -5.79 16.20
CA PRO A 57 -11.71 -7.23 16.00
C PRO A 57 -12.30 -7.66 14.64
N HIS A 58 -13.33 -6.97 14.17
CA HIS A 58 -13.98 -7.27 12.89
C HIS A 58 -13.04 -7.07 11.69
N ILE A 59 -12.13 -6.09 11.75
CA ILE A 59 -11.13 -5.83 10.72
C ILE A 59 -10.09 -6.95 10.72
N CYS A 60 -9.53 -7.29 11.90
CA CYS A 60 -8.54 -8.35 12.03
C CYS A 60 -9.07 -9.72 11.56
N GLN A 61 -10.29 -10.08 11.97
CA GLN A 61 -10.93 -11.34 11.56
C GLN A 61 -11.25 -11.35 10.06
N ALA A 62 -11.75 -10.24 9.50
CA ALA A 62 -12.03 -10.15 8.08
C ALA A 62 -10.75 -10.23 7.24
N ALA A 63 -9.69 -9.52 7.64
CA ALA A 63 -8.39 -9.53 6.97
C ALA A 63 -7.75 -10.92 7.02
N HIS A 64 -7.69 -11.55 8.19
CA HIS A 64 -7.15 -12.90 8.33
C HIS A 64 -7.91 -13.93 7.47
N ARG A 65 -9.25 -13.91 7.48
CA ARG A 65 -10.06 -14.81 6.63
C ARG A 65 -9.85 -14.55 5.14
N SER A 66 -9.69 -13.29 4.75
CA SER A 66 -9.44 -12.90 3.36
C SER A 66 -8.06 -13.38 2.90
N ALA A 67 -7.01 -13.15 3.69
CA ALA A 67 -5.66 -13.66 3.43
C ALA A 67 -5.62 -15.20 3.35
N PHE A 68 -6.26 -15.91 4.27
CA PHE A 68 -6.35 -17.37 4.23
C PHE A 68 -7.03 -17.87 2.95
N ARG A 69 -8.12 -17.24 2.52
CA ARG A 69 -8.79 -17.60 1.25
C ARG A 69 -7.91 -17.34 0.03
N GLN A 70 -7.10 -16.28 0.05
CA GLN A 70 -6.15 -16.00 -1.02
C GLN A 70 -5.03 -17.04 -1.04
N HIS A 71 -4.48 -17.38 0.12
CA HIS A 71 -3.50 -18.46 0.27
C HIS A 71 -3.99 -19.77 -0.35
N LEU A 72 -5.19 -20.23 0.03
CA LEU A 72 -5.78 -21.46 -0.53
C LEU A 72 -5.95 -21.46 -2.06
N ARG A 73 -6.03 -20.28 -2.68
CA ARG A 73 -6.25 -20.15 -4.13
C ARG A 73 -4.97 -19.99 -4.92
N ALA A 74 -3.97 -19.34 -4.35
CA ALA A 74 -2.87 -18.78 -5.11
C ALA A 74 -1.49 -19.06 -4.51
N ALA A 75 -1.40 -19.76 -3.36
CA ALA A 75 -0.13 -20.29 -2.88
C ALA A 75 0.49 -21.20 -3.97
N PRO A 76 1.77 -20.98 -4.33
CA PRO A 76 2.49 -21.87 -5.23
C PRO A 76 2.54 -23.29 -4.68
N VAL A 77 2.46 -24.28 -5.57
CA VAL A 77 2.62 -25.69 -5.20
C VAL A 77 3.76 -26.31 -5.98
N TYR A 78 4.53 -27.19 -5.38
CA TYR A 78 5.77 -27.74 -5.93
C TYR A 78 5.74 -29.27 -5.94
N ARG A 79 6.53 -29.87 -6.82
CA ARG A 79 6.68 -31.33 -6.86
C ARG A 79 7.63 -31.82 -5.77
N GLU A 80 8.71 -31.10 -5.55
CA GLU A 80 9.76 -31.44 -4.60
C GLU A 80 9.81 -30.44 -3.44
N LEU A 81 10.17 -30.91 -2.24
CA LEU A 81 10.34 -30.05 -1.05
C LEU A 81 11.41 -28.98 -1.29
N ALA A 82 12.55 -29.40 -1.85
CA ALA A 82 13.70 -28.52 -2.09
C ALA A 82 13.37 -27.37 -3.04
N ASP A 83 12.39 -27.55 -3.94
CA ASP A 83 11.95 -26.47 -4.82
C ASP A 83 11.05 -25.47 -4.08
N CYS A 84 10.25 -25.94 -3.12
CA CYS A 84 9.47 -25.06 -2.25
C CYS A 84 10.40 -24.27 -1.31
N GLU A 85 11.37 -24.93 -0.67
CA GLU A 85 12.33 -24.31 0.24
C GLU A 85 13.42 -23.48 -0.47
N ALA A 86 13.47 -23.51 -1.81
CA ALA A 86 14.28 -22.57 -2.57
C ALA A 86 13.60 -21.20 -2.69
N ASP A 87 12.26 -21.20 -2.81
CA ASP A 87 11.46 -19.98 -2.97
C ASP A 87 10.94 -19.42 -1.63
N PHE A 88 10.92 -20.27 -0.59
CA PHE A 88 10.45 -19.96 0.78
C PHE A 88 11.44 -20.43 1.83
N PHE A 89 11.27 -20.00 3.08
CA PHE A 89 12.20 -20.34 4.16
C PHE A 89 12.25 -21.87 4.45
N PRO A 90 13.43 -22.47 4.74
CA PRO A 90 13.54 -23.88 5.07
C PRO A 90 12.66 -24.28 6.26
N GLY A 91 11.94 -25.39 6.15
CA GLY A 91 10.98 -25.85 7.16
C GLY A 91 9.60 -25.18 7.09
N GLU A 92 9.42 -24.16 6.25
CA GLU A 92 8.16 -23.43 6.08
C GLU A 92 7.32 -23.98 4.91
N CYS A 93 7.58 -25.23 4.49
CA CYS A 93 6.83 -25.94 3.48
C CYS A 93 6.20 -27.23 4.04
N PHE A 94 5.02 -27.59 3.53
CA PHE A 94 4.30 -28.81 3.92
C PHE A 94 3.75 -29.56 2.72
N ALA A 95 3.59 -30.88 2.88
CA ALA A 95 2.96 -31.73 1.88
C ALA A 95 1.43 -31.60 1.97
N VAL A 96 0.80 -31.19 0.88
CA VAL A 96 -0.65 -31.17 0.73
C VAL A 96 -1.12 -32.61 0.50
N GLU A 97 -1.72 -33.24 1.51
CA GLU A 97 -2.09 -34.67 1.50
C GLU A 97 -2.85 -35.11 0.25
N ALA A 98 -3.84 -34.30 -0.19
CA ALA A 98 -4.70 -34.62 -1.33
C ALA A 98 -3.94 -34.71 -2.67
N THR A 99 -2.85 -33.96 -2.83
CA THR A 99 -2.09 -33.91 -4.09
C THR A 99 -0.66 -34.43 -3.98
N ARG A 100 -0.15 -34.67 -2.76
CA ARG A 100 1.26 -34.94 -2.46
C ARG A 100 2.22 -33.91 -3.06
N LEU A 101 1.75 -32.68 -3.20
CA LEU A 101 2.57 -31.54 -3.66
C LEU A 101 2.96 -30.72 -2.44
N TRP A 102 4.09 -30.05 -2.52
CA TRP A 102 4.59 -29.17 -1.46
C TRP A 102 4.00 -27.77 -1.62
N SER A 103 3.66 -27.12 -0.52
CA SER A 103 3.13 -25.75 -0.48
C SER A 103 3.76 -25.03 0.71
N PRO A 104 4.03 -23.72 0.62
CA PRO A 104 4.48 -22.96 1.78
C PRO A 104 3.36 -22.83 2.81
N TRP A 105 3.71 -22.76 4.09
CA TRP A 105 2.78 -22.46 5.18
C TRP A 105 2.30 -21.01 5.10
N LEU A 106 1.03 -20.78 5.48
CA LEU A 106 0.58 -19.42 5.73
C LEU A 106 1.14 -18.93 7.07
N SER A 107 2.13 -18.04 7.01
CA SER A 107 2.82 -17.52 8.20
C SER A 107 2.10 -16.33 8.84
N GLY A 108 1.12 -15.74 8.15
CA GLY A 108 0.33 -14.64 8.67
C GLY A 108 -0.40 -13.87 7.58
N PHE A 109 -0.69 -12.59 7.84
CA PHE A 109 -1.28 -11.69 6.86
C PHE A 109 -0.77 -10.26 6.99
N ALA A 110 -0.66 -9.58 5.86
CA ALA A 110 -0.50 -8.14 5.81
C ALA A 110 -1.88 -7.49 5.92
N LEU A 111 -2.01 -6.45 6.73
CA LEU A 111 -3.13 -5.51 6.71
C LEU A 111 -2.68 -4.24 6.00
N ILE A 112 -3.26 -3.97 4.84
CA ILE A 112 -2.97 -2.80 4.02
C ILE A 112 -4.14 -1.82 4.19
N THR A 113 -3.88 -0.67 4.81
CA THR A 113 -4.85 0.40 5.00
C THR A 113 -4.60 1.49 3.97
N ARG A 114 -5.60 1.81 3.15
CA ARG A 114 -5.59 2.97 2.26
C ARG A 114 -6.55 4.03 2.77
N ALA A 115 -6.08 5.25 2.94
CA ALA A 115 -6.88 6.40 3.35
C ALA A 115 -6.83 7.48 2.27
N GLN A 116 -8.00 8.00 1.89
CA GLN A 116 -8.12 9.18 1.05
C GLN A 116 -8.06 10.42 1.94
N LEU A 117 -6.98 11.18 1.81
CA LEU A 117 -6.82 12.46 2.49
C LEU A 117 -7.33 13.56 1.55
N ILE A 118 -8.34 14.31 1.99
CA ILE A 118 -8.73 15.58 1.37
C ILE A 118 -8.02 16.66 2.18
N LEU A 119 -6.95 17.24 1.63
CA LEU A 119 -6.25 18.37 2.23
C LEU A 119 -7.08 19.63 1.97
N ALA A 120 -7.98 19.99 2.89
CA ALA A 120 -8.60 21.30 2.89
C ALA A 120 -7.65 22.29 3.56
N VAL A 121 -7.20 23.32 2.81
CA VAL A 121 -6.54 24.49 3.40
C VAL A 121 -7.65 25.38 3.94
N ASP A 122 -7.64 25.60 5.25
CA ASP A 122 -8.64 26.39 5.96
C ASP A 122 -8.31 27.88 5.79
N ASP A 123 -8.83 28.52 4.74
CA ASP A 123 -8.82 29.98 4.65
C ASP A 123 -9.90 30.51 5.61
N THR A 124 -9.44 30.92 6.80
CA THR A 124 -10.23 31.59 7.83
C THR A 124 -11.06 32.72 7.21
N SER A 125 -12.38 32.55 7.13
CA SER A 125 -13.33 33.64 6.84
C SER A 125 -13.87 34.19 8.16
N PRO A 126 -13.64 35.49 8.48
CA PRO A 126 -14.15 36.09 9.71
C PRO A 126 -15.61 36.52 9.50
N GLY A 127 -16.55 35.78 10.07
CA GLY A 127 -17.91 36.28 10.30
C GLY A 127 -19.02 35.28 10.07
N ALA A 128 -19.34 34.47 11.08
CA ALA A 128 -20.67 33.89 11.21
C ALA A 128 -21.05 33.82 12.71
N ARG A 129 -22.14 34.52 13.04
CA ARG A 129 -22.73 34.71 14.37
C ARG A 129 -23.49 33.45 14.81
N PRO A 130 -23.58 33.12 16.12
CA PRO A 130 -24.24 31.90 16.55
C PRO A 130 -25.77 32.04 16.54
N GLN A 131 -26.48 31.09 15.93
CA GLN A 131 -27.92 30.85 16.12
C GLN A 131 -28.22 29.34 16.22
N PRO A 132 -29.27 28.93 16.97
CA PRO A 132 -29.41 27.57 17.48
C PRO A 132 -30.30 26.66 16.60
N ALA A 133 -29.98 25.36 16.72
CA ALA A 133 -30.73 24.14 16.40
C ALA A 133 -32.02 24.24 15.54
N GLY A 134 -31.93 23.66 14.33
CA GLY A 134 -33.07 23.21 13.53
C GLY A 134 -32.62 22.06 12.62
N SER A 135 -33.17 20.87 12.85
CA SER A 135 -32.84 19.63 12.16
C SER A 135 -33.04 19.69 10.64
N ARG A 136 -32.02 19.28 9.88
CA ARG A 136 -32.15 18.58 8.60
C ARG A 136 -30.84 17.85 8.29
N ASP A 137 -30.86 16.55 8.53
CA ASP A 137 -29.88 15.58 8.02
C ASP A 137 -29.97 15.58 6.49
N ASP A 138 -29.01 16.23 5.84
CA ASP A 138 -28.48 15.81 4.53
C ASP A 138 -27.10 16.43 4.35
N GLY A 139 -26.19 16.07 5.26
CA GLY A 139 -24.80 16.47 5.23
C GLY A 139 -23.98 15.42 4.51
N SER A 140 -23.58 15.71 3.27
CA SER A 140 -22.45 15.06 2.59
C SER A 140 -21.18 15.26 3.42
N ASP A 141 -21.06 14.46 4.47
CA ASP A 141 -19.93 14.45 5.38
C ASP A 141 -18.74 13.88 4.61
N SER A 142 -17.75 14.74 4.35
CA SER A 142 -16.49 14.37 3.68
C SER A 142 -15.64 13.52 4.63
N LYS A 143 -16.17 12.36 5.06
CA LYS A 143 -15.43 11.37 5.85
C LYS A 143 -14.36 10.77 4.95
N ALA A 144 -13.11 10.92 5.37
CA ALA A 144 -11.97 10.26 4.74
C ALA A 144 -12.33 8.79 4.44
N GLN A 145 -12.27 8.40 3.17
CA GLN A 145 -12.59 7.03 2.77
C GLN A 145 -11.41 6.14 3.15
N VAL A 146 -11.61 5.26 4.13
CA VAL A 146 -10.62 4.25 4.53
C VAL A 146 -11.02 2.89 3.97
N ARG A 147 -10.08 2.22 3.31
CA ARG A 147 -10.24 0.87 2.75
C ARG A 147 -9.16 -0.04 3.34
N TYR A 148 -9.57 -1.25 3.73
CA TYR A 148 -8.68 -2.27 4.26
C TYR A 148 -8.56 -3.41 3.26
N PHE A 149 -7.33 -3.87 3.08
CA PHE A 149 -7.00 -5.01 2.23
C PHE A 149 -6.09 -5.95 2.99
N SER A 150 -6.02 -7.20 2.55
CA SER A 150 -5.20 -8.21 3.20
C SER A 150 -4.52 -9.10 2.18
N GLU A 151 -3.29 -9.51 2.50
CA GLU A 151 -2.51 -10.44 1.69
C GLU A 151 -1.92 -11.53 2.58
N PRO A 152 -1.79 -12.78 2.08
CA PRO A 152 -1.10 -13.83 2.81
C PRO A 152 0.39 -13.52 2.92
N LEU A 153 0.97 -13.83 4.07
CA LEU A 153 2.40 -13.72 4.32
C LEU A 153 3.06 -15.09 4.42
N TYR A 154 4.32 -15.13 4.01
CA TYR A 154 5.18 -16.31 3.99
C TYR A 154 6.55 -15.93 4.53
N TRP A 155 7.20 -16.86 5.20
CA TRP A 155 8.60 -16.71 5.58
C TRP A 155 9.51 -16.90 4.37
N GLU A 156 10.50 -16.02 4.26
CA GLU A 156 11.56 -16.05 3.27
C GLU A 156 12.91 -15.82 3.94
N SER A 157 13.97 -16.37 3.34
CA SER A 157 15.35 -16.05 3.68
C SER A 157 15.71 -14.65 3.21
N ASP A 158 16.15 -13.78 4.12
CA ASP A 158 16.69 -12.48 3.72
C ASP A 158 18.11 -12.62 3.11
N HIS A 159 18.60 -11.56 2.46
CA HIS A 159 19.95 -11.56 1.86
C HIS A 159 21.10 -11.60 2.88
N GLN A 160 20.80 -11.45 4.17
CA GLN A 160 21.75 -11.46 5.28
C GLN A 160 21.77 -12.83 6.00
N GLY A 161 20.97 -13.80 5.55
CA GLY A 161 20.85 -15.13 6.14
C GLY A 161 19.87 -15.22 7.31
N GLY A 162 19.09 -14.18 7.58
CA GLY A 162 17.95 -14.18 8.48
C GLY A 162 16.64 -14.59 7.80
N SER A 163 15.52 -14.42 8.49
CA SER A 163 14.18 -14.66 7.94
C SER A 163 13.33 -13.40 8.02
N GLN A 164 12.49 -13.19 7.00
CA GLN A 164 11.54 -12.09 6.95
C GLN A 164 10.18 -12.56 6.43
N LEU A 165 9.12 -11.88 6.84
CA LEU A 165 7.78 -12.07 6.29
C LEU A 165 7.62 -11.26 5.00
N THR A 166 7.15 -11.93 3.96
CA THR A 166 6.89 -11.31 2.66
C THR A 166 5.53 -11.76 2.11
N SER A 167 4.95 -10.98 1.20
CA SER A 167 3.75 -11.40 0.45
C SER A 167 4.14 -11.87 -0.95
N LEU A 168 3.35 -12.75 -1.55
CA LEU A 168 3.61 -13.22 -2.92
C LEU A 168 3.61 -12.06 -3.93
N ARG A 169 2.83 -11.01 -3.67
CA ARG A 169 2.85 -9.81 -4.50
C ARG A 169 4.18 -9.08 -4.40
N GLU A 170 4.76 -9.01 -3.21
CA GLU A 170 6.07 -8.39 -2.98
C GLU A 170 7.16 -9.15 -3.72
N LYS A 171 7.25 -10.48 -3.53
CA LYS A 171 8.20 -11.35 -4.26
C LYS A 171 8.11 -11.14 -5.79
N LEU A 172 6.89 -11.17 -6.35
CA LEU A 172 6.67 -10.92 -7.78
C LEU A 172 7.06 -9.50 -8.21
N ARG A 173 6.88 -8.50 -7.34
CA ARG A 173 7.28 -7.11 -7.61
C ARG A 173 8.80 -6.97 -7.65
N ASP A 174 9.48 -7.70 -6.78
CA ASP A 174 10.94 -7.70 -6.66
C ASP A 174 11.62 -8.55 -7.75
N GLY A 175 10.82 -9.14 -8.65
CA GLY A 175 11.28 -9.87 -9.82
C GLY A 175 11.49 -11.35 -9.60
N GLU A 176 10.99 -11.90 -8.49
CA GLU A 176 11.00 -13.34 -8.30
C GLU A 176 10.02 -14.04 -9.24
N HIS A 177 10.44 -15.23 -9.67
CA HIS A 177 9.67 -16.10 -10.53
C HIS A 177 9.56 -17.47 -9.86
N PHE A 178 8.34 -18.01 -9.80
CA PHE A 178 8.08 -19.32 -9.21
C PHE A 178 8.22 -20.40 -10.29
N ASP A 179 9.41 -20.51 -10.87
CA ASP A 179 9.68 -21.31 -12.08
C ASP A 179 9.45 -22.80 -11.89
N LYS A 180 9.58 -23.27 -10.65
CA LYS A 180 9.40 -24.67 -10.28
C LYS A 180 8.01 -24.96 -9.70
N ALA A 181 7.19 -23.92 -9.55
CA ALA A 181 5.83 -24.07 -9.06
C ALA A 181 4.93 -24.70 -10.15
N PHE A 182 4.29 -25.79 -9.78
CA PHE A 182 3.29 -26.48 -10.57
C PHE A 182 1.98 -25.67 -10.65
N THR A 183 1.67 -25.14 -11.83
CA THR A 183 0.37 -24.48 -12.08
C THR A 183 -0.66 -25.51 -12.54
N ARG A 184 -1.78 -25.65 -11.82
CA ARG A 184 -2.83 -26.68 -12.03
C ARG A 184 -3.67 -26.51 -13.31
N HIS A 185 -3.28 -25.64 -14.24
CA HIS A 185 -3.96 -25.47 -15.54
C HIS A 185 -3.00 -25.84 -16.66
N ALA A 186 -3.44 -26.81 -17.47
CA ALA A 186 -2.73 -27.31 -18.62
C ALA A 186 -2.22 -26.16 -19.50
N LEU A 187 -0.93 -26.21 -19.84
CA LEU A 187 -0.26 -25.40 -20.86
C LEU A 187 0.16 -23.96 -20.47
N LEU A 188 0.49 -23.70 -19.21
CA LEU A 188 1.44 -22.62 -18.91
C LEU A 188 2.69 -23.24 -18.31
N GLN A 189 3.81 -23.07 -19.02
CA GLN A 189 5.12 -23.45 -18.50
C GLN A 189 5.32 -22.70 -17.19
N ALA A 190 5.68 -23.43 -16.13
CA ALA A 190 6.07 -22.83 -14.86
C ALA A 190 7.24 -21.87 -15.15
N GLY A 191 7.18 -20.66 -14.55
CA GLY A 191 8.13 -19.58 -14.87
C GLY A 191 7.89 -18.82 -16.17
N SER A 192 6.79 -19.09 -16.88
CA SER A 192 6.43 -18.26 -18.03
C SER A 192 5.87 -16.90 -17.57
N PRO A 193 6.09 -15.82 -18.34
CA PRO A 193 5.46 -14.53 -18.06
C PRO A 193 3.93 -14.59 -17.97
N ALA A 194 3.31 -15.59 -18.60
CA ALA A 194 1.87 -15.84 -18.53
C ALA A 194 1.43 -16.51 -17.21
N SER A 195 2.27 -17.39 -16.65
CA SER A 195 2.14 -17.92 -15.29
C SER A 195 2.23 -16.78 -14.26
N ASP A 196 3.28 -15.96 -14.36
CA ASP A 196 3.52 -14.86 -13.42
C ASP A 196 2.41 -13.81 -13.48
N ARG A 197 1.95 -13.46 -14.70
CA ARG A 197 0.78 -12.58 -14.89
C ARG A 197 -0.52 -13.17 -14.35
N ARG A 198 -0.65 -14.49 -14.21
CA ARG A 198 -1.84 -15.13 -13.63
C ARG A 198 -1.75 -15.15 -12.11
N LEU A 199 -0.59 -15.49 -11.55
CA LEU A 199 -0.32 -15.39 -10.12
C LEU A 199 -0.51 -13.96 -9.65
N ALA A 200 0.15 -13.00 -10.32
CA ALA A 200 -0.07 -11.58 -10.13
C ALA A 200 -1.58 -11.28 -10.16
N ARG A 201 -2.32 -11.67 -11.21
CA ARG A 201 -3.77 -11.44 -11.33
C ARG A 201 -4.62 -12.02 -10.19
N MET A 202 -4.24 -13.15 -9.60
CA MET A 202 -4.93 -13.71 -8.43
C MET A 202 -4.68 -12.90 -7.16
N PHE A 203 -3.51 -12.27 -7.05
CA PHE A 203 -3.16 -11.27 -6.02
C PHE A 203 -3.49 -9.83 -6.44
N GLU A 204 -4.09 -9.66 -7.62
CA GLU A 204 -4.49 -8.39 -8.23
C GLU A 204 -5.98 -8.01 -8.07
N PRO A 205 -6.74 -8.39 -7.02
CA PRO A 205 -8.01 -7.73 -6.77
C PRO A 205 -7.88 -6.21 -6.49
N GLN A 206 -6.68 -5.62 -6.61
CA GLN A 206 -6.36 -4.21 -6.40
C GLN A 206 -6.05 -3.40 -7.67
N ARG A 207 -5.88 -3.97 -8.89
CA ARG A 207 -5.56 -3.15 -10.09
C ARG A 207 -6.74 -2.51 -10.80
N LEU A 208 -7.99 -2.79 -10.42
CA LEU A 208 -9.11 -1.95 -10.90
C LEU A 208 -9.01 -0.48 -10.45
N PHE A 209 -8.06 -0.12 -9.58
CA PHE A 209 -7.89 1.24 -9.07
C PHE A 209 -6.71 2.02 -9.65
N HIS A 210 -5.83 1.41 -10.46
CA HIS A 210 -4.73 2.15 -11.13
C HIS A 210 -5.05 2.55 -12.58
N VAL A 211 -6.23 2.18 -13.10
CA VAL A 211 -6.71 2.59 -14.44
C VAL A 211 -7.92 3.54 -14.35
N ALA A 212 -8.37 3.87 -13.15
CA ALA A 212 -9.44 4.84 -12.91
C ALA A 212 -8.89 6.07 -12.16
N ALA A 213 -7.84 6.66 -12.70
CA ALA A 213 -7.57 8.08 -12.54
C ALA A 213 -7.60 8.67 -13.97
N PRO A 214 -8.47 9.66 -14.26
CA PRO A 214 -8.46 10.34 -15.55
C PRO A 214 -7.15 11.10 -15.77
#